data_AF-A0A094AJT3-F1
#
_entry.id   AF-A0A094AJT3-F1
#
_cell.length_a   1.000
_cell.length_b   1.000
_cell.length_c   1.000
_cell.angle_alpha   90.00
_cell.angle_beta   90.00
_cell.angle_gamma   90.00
#
_symmetry.space_group_name_H-M   'P 1'
#
loop_
_entity.id
_entity.type
_entity.pdbx_description
1 polymer ?
#
loop_
_entity_poly.entity_id
_entity_poly.type
_entity_poly.pdbx_seq_one_letter_code
_entity_poly.pdbx_strand_id
1 'polypeptide(L)'
;MSGIPDNFPMSLRPWPTKESNGSALPTLISRINAERGQFRNLTEEDLLEEIAKGENETAADNEDMSTEDEIEAAPDRQKEVMDAKAEMLAQLEQAHHASMIALDFVALLLSKDQPVQAGLSISDGLRQVVSLGTLGADRVKDTRLTEPRKKDIAAVGKGWKVQSFNTSVESILNAASRLETEIAAETKYWEAILAVDKKGWKTCKLPQEQHTLGVRFGFFDAAPAFSNRSLAALRRQPDGTAYLDHGAADPTPKRVLIHIETDGIITGALAPETSALDSSPLEALVLRARNAVFEEELWQELNREARTLANHSVRMTGDEISCQLTPSTRILLRLEPLSTSASTTTPEPRAHDDIATMLSLALHLELSYAHRQNQRRRTQPPPPISSAPRPNPPYALLRPLLAYE
;
A
#
# COMPACT_ATOMS: atom_id res chain seq x y z
N MET A 1 60.44 -24.01 -2.28
CA MET A 1 60.23 -25.40 -2.75
C MET A 1 58.79 -25.50 -3.21
N SER A 2 58.65 -25.55 -4.54
CA SER A 2 57.50 -25.94 -5.36
C SER A 2 56.21 -26.40 -4.67
N GLY A 3 55.10 -25.78 -5.09
CA GLY A 3 53.74 -26.17 -4.77
C GLY A 3 53.40 -27.61 -5.16
N ILE A 4 52.46 -28.18 -4.41
CA ILE A 4 51.85 -29.47 -4.69
C ILE A 4 50.99 -29.29 -5.95
N PRO A 5 51.22 -30.04 -7.03
CA PRO A 5 50.41 -29.95 -8.24
C PRO A 5 49.01 -30.53 -8.00
N ASP A 6 47.98 -29.81 -8.44
CA ASP A 6 46.54 -30.12 -8.35
C ASP A 6 46.08 -31.30 -9.24
N ASN A 7 46.99 -32.20 -9.63
CA ASN A 7 46.65 -33.35 -10.46
C ASN A 7 47.20 -34.63 -9.85
N PHE A 8 46.49 -35.12 -8.83
CA PHE A 8 46.64 -36.51 -8.41
C PHE A 8 46.13 -37.42 -9.54
N PRO A 9 46.90 -38.45 -9.97
CA PRO A 9 46.44 -39.40 -10.97
C PRO A 9 45.17 -40.11 -10.47
N MET A 10 44.20 -40.32 -11.38
CA MET A 10 42.85 -40.86 -11.13
C MET A 10 42.76 -42.17 -10.31
N SER A 11 43.90 -42.82 -10.02
CA SER A 11 43.99 -44.07 -9.27
C SER A 11 43.80 -43.94 -7.75
N LEU A 12 43.73 -42.73 -7.20
CA LEU A 12 43.56 -42.50 -5.75
C LEU A 12 42.27 -41.76 -5.36
N ARG A 13 41.26 -41.69 -6.23
CA ARG A 13 39.92 -41.29 -5.80
C ARG A 13 39.22 -42.49 -5.13
N PRO A 14 38.52 -42.30 -4.00
CA PRO A 14 37.62 -43.32 -3.48
C PRO A 14 36.62 -43.71 -4.57
N TRP A 15 36.23 -44.99 -4.60
CA TRP A 15 35.23 -45.51 -5.55
C TRP A 15 34.00 -44.60 -5.52
N PRO A 16 33.40 -44.22 -6.67
CA PRO A 16 32.24 -43.34 -6.67
C PRO A 16 31.10 -44.04 -5.92
N THR A 17 30.94 -43.71 -4.64
CA THR A 17 29.69 -43.86 -3.96
C THR A 17 28.72 -43.02 -4.76
N LYS A 18 27.64 -43.60 -5.28
CA LYS A 18 26.53 -42.83 -5.82
C LYS A 18 26.22 -41.76 -4.77
N GLU A 19 26.62 -40.52 -5.02
CA GLU A 19 26.08 -39.43 -4.24
C GLU A 19 24.58 -39.54 -4.41
N SER A 20 23.88 -39.55 -3.29
CA SER A 20 22.44 -39.38 -3.30
C SER A 20 22.20 -38.05 -4.00
N ASN A 21 21.96 -38.08 -5.32
CA ASN A 21 21.61 -36.95 -6.18
C ASN A 21 20.21 -36.43 -5.83
N GLY A 22 19.97 -36.20 -4.55
CA GLY A 22 18.99 -35.26 -4.06
C GLY A 22 19.81 -34.22 -3.33
N SER A 23 20.35 -33.23 -4.05
CA SER A 23 20.54 -31.92 -3.43
C SER A 23 19.23 -31.63 -2.71
N ALA A 24 19.28 -31.53 -1.38
CA ALA A 24 18.08 -31.43 -0.57
C ALA A 24 17.23 -30.29 -1.17
N LEU A 25 15.95 -30.54 -1.45
CA LEU A 25 15.06 -29.53 -2.06
C LEU A 25 15.24 -28.11 -1.48
N PRO A 26 15.49 -27.90 -0.17
CA PRO A 26 15.84 -26.59 0.36
C PRO A 26 17.05 -25.89 -0.28
N THR A 27 18.11 -26.62 -0.63
CA THR A 27 19.31 -26.05 -1.26
C THR A 27 19.09 -25.72 -2.74
N LEU A 28 18.26 -26.51 -3.43
CA LEU A 28 17.81 -26.19 -4.79
C LEU A 28 16.90 -24.97 -4.78
N ILE A 29 15.95 -24.91 -3.85
CA ILE A 29 15.04 -23.77 -3.68
C ILE A 29 15.83 -22.49 -3.38
N SER A 30 16.83 -22.55 -2.49
CA SER A 30 17.67 -21.39 -2.19
C SER A 30 18.51 -20.95 -3.38
N ARG A 31 19.06 -21.90 -4.16
CA ARG A 31 19.83 -21.59 -5.37
C ARG A 31 18.95 -20.94 -6.43
N ILE A 32 17.78 -21.52 -6.72
CA ILE A 32 16.85 -20.97 -7.71
C ILE A 32 16.37 -19.57 -7.27
N ASN A 33 16.09 -19.37 -5.97
CA ASN A 33 15.72 -18.06 -5.46
C ASN A 33 16.86 -17.03 -5.60
N ALA A 34 18.12 -17.44 -5.46
CA ALA A 34 19.27 -16.55 -5.62
C ALA A 34 19.54 -16.23 -7.09
N GLU A 35 19.40 -17.20 -7.99
CA GLU A 35 19.67 -17.04 -9.43
C GLU A 35 18.52 -16.31 -10.15
N ARG A 36 17.27 -16.54 -9.75
CA ARG A 36 16.09 -16.12 -10.53
C ARG A 36 15.03 -15.37 -9.72
N GLY A 37 15.27 -15.14 -8.43
CA GLY A 37 14.32 -14.46 -7.55
C GLY A 37 13.07 -15.30 -7.26
N GLN A 38 11.88 -14.70 -7.34
CA GLN A 38 10.65 -15.33 -6.85
C GLN A 38 10.06 -16.33 -7.86
N PHE A 39 9.74 -17.56 -7.41
CA PHE A 39 9.13 -18.64 -8.22
C PHE A 39 7.86 -18.26 -9.00
N ARG A 40 7.14 -17.20 -8.60
CA ARG A 40 5.91 -16.77 -9.26
C ARG A 40 6.13 -16.28 -10.69
N ASN A 41 7.33 -15.80 -10.99
CA ASN A 41 7.66 -15.26 -12.30
C ASN A 41 8.26 -16.31 -13.23
N LEU A 42 8.45 -17.55 -12.76
CA LEU A 42 9.00 -18.64 -13.56
C LEU A 42 7.88 -19.36 -14.29
N THR A 43 7.75 -19.12 -15.60
CA THR A 43 6.86 -19.90 -16.47
C THR A 43 7.66 -21.01 -17.17
N GLU A 44 6.98 -22.12 -17.49
CA GLU A 44 7.61 -23.24 -18.22
C GLU A 44 8.05 -22.82 -19.62
N GLU A 45 7.29 -21.91 -20.25
CA GLU A 45 7.56 -21.39 -21.59
C GLU A 45 8.89 -20.60 -21.60
N ASP A 46 9.10 -19.70 -20.64
CA ASP A 46 10.35 -18.93 -20.53
C ASP A 46 11.58 -19.85 -20.30
N LEU A 47 11.41 -20.90 -19.50
CA LEU A 47 12.48 -21.87 -19.21
C LEU A 47 12.86 -22.70 -20.44
N LEU A 48 11.87 -23.12 -21.24
CA LEU A 48 12.12 -23.86 -22.48
C LEU A 48 12.82 -22.97 -23.52
N GLU A 49 12.45 -21.70 -23.61
CA GLU A 49 13.15 -20.74 -24.47
C GLU A 49 14.60 -20.51 -24.04
N GLU A 50 14.86 -20.43 -22.74
CA GLU A 50 16.22 -20.28 -22.20
C GLU A 50 17.08 -21.53 -22.43
N ILE A 51 16.53 -22.73 -22.23
CA ILE A 51 17.23 -23.99 -22.52
C ILE A 51 17.57 -24.05 -24.01
N ALA A 52 16.64 -23.67 -24.90
CA ALA A 52 16.87 -23.63 -26.33
C ALA A 52 17.94 -22.58 -26.74
N LYS A 53 18.05 -21.48 -26.00
CA LYS A 53 19.12 -20.47 -26.19
C LYS A 53 20.46 -21.00 -25.70
N GLY A 54 20.52 -21.58 -24.51
CA GLY A 54 21.75 -22.15 -23.92
C GLY A 54 22.29 -23.37 -24.66
N GLU A 55 21.42 -24.22 -25.24
CA GLU A 55 21.85 -25.34 -26.08
C GLU A 55 22.55 -24.85 -27.37
N ASN A 56 22.13 -23.71 -27.91
CA ASN A 56 22.77 -23.10 -29.08
C ASN A 56 24.09 -22.38 -28.75
N GLU A 57 24.31 -21.97 -27.50
CA GLU A 57 25.54 -21.27 -27.05
C GLU A 57 26.71 -22.24 -26.78
N THR A 58 26.47 -23.54 -26.60
CA THR A 58 27.55 -24.53 -26.39
C THR A 58 28.44 -24.79 -27.63
N ALA A 59 28.22 -24.08 -28.74
CA ALA A 59 29.02 -24.13 -29.96
C ALA A 59 29.81 -22.85 -30.28
N ALA A 60 29.72 -21.79 -29.45
CA ALA A 60 30.44 -20.54 -29.67
C ALA A 60 31.16 -20.09 -28.40
N ASP A 61 32.46 -20.31 -28.37
CA ASP A 61 33.40 -19.72 -27.42
C ASP A 61 33.33 -18.20 -27.56
N ASN A 62 32.71 -17.52 -26.59
CA ASN A 62 32.79 -16.07 -26.44
C ASN A 62 32.79 -15.72 -24.95
N GLU A 63 33.95 -15.24 -24.52
CA GLU A 63 34.13 -14.34 -23.38
C GLU A 63 33.26 -13.10 -23.59
N ASP A 64 32.00 -13.15 -23.18
CA ASP A 64 31.20 -11.95 -23.04
C ASP A 64 30.99 -11.68 -21.55
N MET A 65 31.55 -10.55 -21.12
CA MET A 65 31.36 -9.96 -19.81
C MET A 65 29.87 -9.69 -19.63
N SER A 66 29.18 -10.61 -18.95
CA SER A 66 27.87 -10.35 -18.39
C SER A 66 28.03 -9.23 -17.36
N THR A 67 27.75 -7.99 -17.79
CA THR A 67 27.27 -6.96 -16.88
C THR A 67 26.00 -7.53 -16.25
N GLU A 68 26.17 -8.08 -15.05
CA GLU A 68 25.09 -8.28 -14.09
C GLU A 68 24.49 -6.91 -13.82
N ASP A 69 23.56 -6.49 -14.68
CA ASP A 69 22.52 -5.57 -14.27
C ASP A 69 21.71 -6.36 -13.25
N GLU A 70 22.13 -6.29 -11.98
CA GLU A 70 21.30 -6.54 -10.84
C GLU A 70 20.04 -5.71 -11.05
N ILE A 71 18.98 -6.37 -11.55
CA ILE A 71 17.62 -5.92 -11.30
C ILE A 71 17.48 -6.06 -9.80
N GLU A 72 17.96 -5.05 -9.06
CA GLU A 72 17.68 -4.87 -7.64
C GLU A 72 16.16 -4.80 -7.55
N ALA A 73 15.55 -5.97 -7.35
CA ALA A 73 14.17 -6.08 -6.95
C ALA A 73 14.05 -5.18 -5.72
N ALA A 74 13.31 -4.08 -5.88
CA ALA A 74 13.22 -3.00 -4.90
C ALA A 74 13.24 -3.60 -3.49
N PRO A 75 14.27 -3.29 -2.69
CA PRO A 75 14.51 -4.02 -1.46
C PRO A 75 13.24 -3.94 -0.62
N ASP A 76 12.76 -5.09 -0.16
CA ASP A 76 11.64 -5.13 0.78
C ASP A 76 12.06 -4.29 1.98
N ARG A 77 11.57 -3.06 2.07
CA ARG A 77 11.90 -2.12 3.15
C ARG A 77 11.71 -2.73 4.54
N GLN A 78 10.82 -3.72 4.65
CA GLN A 78 10.65 -4.52 5.86
C GLN A 78 11.87 -5.39 6.18
N LYS A 79 12.49 -6.05 5.18
CA LYS A 79 13.72 -6.82 5.35
C LYS A 79 14.87 -5.92 5.77
N GLU A 80 15.08 -4.79 5.07
CA GLU A 80 16.12 -3.82 5.45
C GLU A 80 15.96 -3.33 6.90
N VAL A 81 14.73 -3.02 7.33
CA VAL A 81 14.44 -2.58 8.70
C VAL A 81 14.70 -3.71 9.70
N MET A 82 14.37 -4.95 9.36
CA MET A 82 14.63 -6.11 10.21
C MET A 82 16.13 -6.42 10.31
N ASP A 83 16.87 -6.27 9.22
CA ASP A 83 18.32 -6.45 9.17
C ASP A 83 19.03 -5.37 9.97
N ALA A 84 18.66 -4.09 9.79
CA ALA A 84 19.16 -2.98 10.58
C ALA A 84 18.86 -3.15 12.07
N LYS A 85 17.67 -3.68 12.41
CA LYS A 85 17.31 -4.01 13.79
C LYS A 85 18.19 -5.13 14.35
N ALA A 86 18.46 -6.17 13.57
CA ALA A 86 19.32 -7.28 13.98
C ALA A 86 20.77 -6.80 14.22
N GLU A 87 21.30 -5.96 13.32
CA GLU A 87 22.63 -5.36 13.48
C GLU A 87 22.71 -4.50 14.74
N MET A 88 21.73 -3.62 14.95
CA MET A 88 21.66 -2.78 16.16
C MET A 88 21.62 -3.63 17.44
N LEU A 89 20.87 -4.73 17.45
CA LEU A 89 20.80 -5.64 18.60
C LEU A 89 22.14 -6.34 18.85
N ALA A 90 22.84 -6.78 17.80
CA ALA A 90 24.16 -7.40 17.93
C ALA A 90 25.20 -6.42 18.51
N GLN A 91 25.22 -5.17 18.03
CA GLN A 91 26.09 -4.13 18.57
C GLN A 91 25.76 -3.79 20.02
N LEU A 92 24.46 -3.71 20.36
CA LEU A 92 24.00 -3.48 21.73
C LEU A 92 24.42 -4.62 22.66
N GLU A 93 24.28 -5.87 22.22
CA GLU A 93 24.67 -7.05 23.00
C GLU A 93 26.18 -7.07 23.24
N GLN A 94 26.99 -6.75 22.22
CA GLN A 94 28.44 -6.64 22.38
C GLN A 94 28.82 -5.54 23.39
N ALA A 95 28.22 -4.36 23.29
CA ALA A 95 28.45 -3.25 24.23
C ALA A 95 28.01 -3.62 25.65
N HIS A 96 26.86 -4.27 25.79
CA HIS A 96 26.33 -4.76 27.05
C HIS A 96 27.28 -5.80 27.67
N HIS A 97 27.74 -6.78 26.90
CA HIS A 97 28.69 -7.80 27.37
C HIS A 97 30.01 -7.17 27.84
N ALA A 98 30.56 -6.22 27.09
CA ALA A 98 31.77 -5.49 27.50
C ALA A 98 31.56 -4.70 28.80
N SER A 99 30.39 -4.07 28.97
CA SER A 99 30.04 -3.36 30.19
C SER A 99 29.89 -4.30 31.40
N MET A 100 29.33 -5.50 31.20
CA MET A 100 29.20 -6.52 32.24
C MET A 100 30.57 -7.06 32.69
N ILE A 101 31.49 -7.29 31.74
CA ILE A 101 32.87 -7.66 32.09
C ILE A 101 33.56 -6.56 32.90
N ALA A 102 33.37 -5.28 32.52
CA ALA A 102 33.94 -4.16 33.25
C ALA A 102 33.35 -4.04 34.68
N LEU A 103 32.04 -4.27 34.81
CA LEU A 103 31.34 -4.29 36.09
C LEU A 103 31.84 -5.44 36.98
N ASP A 104 31.99 -6.64 36.42
CA ASP A 104 32.56 -7.81 37.13
C ASP A 104 34.00 -7.53 37.59
N PHE A 105 34.81 -6.89 36.75
CA PHE A 105 36.19 -6.52 37.09
C PHE A 105 36.25 -5.53 38.28
N VAL A 106 35.42 -4.48 38.25
CA VAL A 106 35.35 -3.49 39.34
C VAL A 106 34.76 -4.12 40.61
N ALA A 107 33.74 -4.97 40.49
CA ALA A 107 33.16 -5.70 41.61
C ALA A 107 34.20 -6.62 42.27
N LEU A 108 35.00 -7.36 41.49
CA LEU A 108 36.09 -8.17 42.02
C LEU A 108 37.15 -7.33 42.75
N LEU A 109 37.50 -6.15 42.23
CA LEU A 109 38.42 -5.24 42.91
C LEU A 109 37.84 -4.77 44.27
N LEU A 110 36.57 -4.37 44.30
CA LEU A 110 35.89 -3.89 45.50
C LEU A 110 35.61 -5.00 46.52
N SER A 111 35.51 -6.24 46.07
CA SER A 111 35.17 -7.38 46.93
C SER A 111 36.15 -7.63 48.08
N LYS A 112 37.37 -7.09 47.99
CA LYS A 112 38.36 -7.10 49.07
C LYS A 112 37.94 -6.27 50.28
N ASP A 113 37.38 -5.08 50.02
CA ASP A 113 37.06 -4.10 51.07
C ASP A 113 35.55 -4.09 51.41
N GLN A 114 34.69 -4.39 50.43
CA GLN A 114 33.23 -4.40 50.56
C GLN A 114 32.61 -5.67 49.94
N PRO A 115 32.76 -6.84 50.58
CA PRO A 115 32.35 -8.12 50.01
C PRO A 115 30.82 -8.26 49.82
N VAL A 116 30.02 -7.64 50.70
CA VAL A 116 28.55 -7.73 50.63
C VAL A 116 27.99 -6.99 49.42
N GLN A 117 28.49 -5.80 49.11
CA GLN A 117 28.03 -4.99 47.97
C GLN A 117 28.57 -5.52 46.65
N ALA A 118 29.85 -5.89 46.62
CA ALA A 118 30.47 -6.49 45.44
C ALA A 118 29.84 -7.84 45.07
N GLY A 119 29.47 -8.66 46.07
CA GLY A 119 28.85 -9.96 45.86
C GLY A 119 27.46 -9.91 45.23
N LEU A 120 26.79 -8.75 45.24
CA LEU A 120 25.50 -8.54 44.55
C LEU A 120 25.68 -8.10 43.09
N SER A 121 26.82 -7.49 42.77
CA SER A 121 27.10 -6.96 41.43
C SER A 121 27.83 -7.97 40.55
N ILE A 122 28.59 -8.90 41.14
CA ILE A 122 29.33 -9.92 40.40
C ILE A 122 28.38 -10.94 39.75
N SER A 123 28.70 -11.35 38.53
CA SER A 123 27.99 -12.44 37.85
C SER A 123 28.17 -13.78 38.58
N ASP A 124 27.09 -14.56 38.64
CA ASP A 124 27.10 -15.86 39.34
C ASP A 124 28.08 -16.87 38.72
N GLY A 125 28.27 -16.80 37.39
CA GLY A 125 29.24 -17.64 36.68
C GLY A 125 30.68 -17.36 37.14
N LEU A 126 31.03 -16.07 37.32
CA LEU A 126 32.36 -15.69 37.79
C LEU A 126 32.55 -16.00 39.29
N ARG A 127 31.51 -15.81 40.09
CA ARG A 127 31.50 -16.10 41.53
C ARG A 127 31.80 -17.58 41.86
N GLN A 128 31.42 -18.50 40.98
CA GLN A 128 31.70 -19.93 41.16
C GLN A 128 33.16 -20.30 40.87
N VAL A 129 33.81 -19.55 39.98
CA VAL A 129 35.17 -19.83 39.51
C VAL A 129 36.22 -19.10 40.35
N VAL A 130 35.92 -17.88 40.81
CA VAL A 130 36.86 -16.99 41.48
C VAL A 130 36.32 -16.56 42.85
N SER A 131 37.15 -16.68 43.88
CA SER A 131 36.80 -16.22 45.22
C SER A 131 36.85 -14.69 45.33
N LEU A 132 36.03 -14.16 46.23
CA LEU A 132 36.02 -12.73 46.56
C LEU A 132 37.41 -12.30 47.10
N GLY A 133 37.86 -11.10 46.72
CA GLY A 133 39.12 -10.51 47.16
C GLY A 133 40.36 -10.88 46.32
N THR A 134 40.17 -11.46 45.13
CA THR A 134 41.27 -11.93 44.28
C THR A 134 42.11 -10.80 43.67
N LEU A 135 41.51 -9.63 43.41
CA LEU A 135 42.20 -8.47 42.83
C LEU A 135 42.61 -7.46 43.89
N GLY A 136 43.74 -6.78 43.68
CA GLY A 136 44.22 -5.68 44.50
C GLY A 136 44.77 -4.55 43.63
N ALA A 137 44.59 -3.32 44.09
CA ALA A 137 45.19 -2.14 43.46
C ALA A 137 46.47 -1.75 44.22
N ASP A 138 47.54 -1.44 43.49
CA ASP A 138 48.78 -0.92 44.06
C ASP A 138 49.24 0.34 43.30
N ARG A 139 49.91 1.25 44.02
CA ARG A 139 50.35 2.54 43.47
C ARG A 139 51.69 2.37 42.78
N VAL A 140 51.65 2.24 41.46
CA VAL A 140 52.85 2.24 40.61
C VAL A 140 53.31 3.69 40.36
N LYS A 141 54.59 4.00 40.63
CA LYS A 141 55.15 5.37 40.57
C LYS A 141 55.29 5.95 39.16
N ASP A 142 55.53 5.10 38.16
CA ASP A 142 55.69 5.53 36.78
C ASP A 142 54.59 4.93 35.90
N THR A 143 53.75 5.79 35.33
CA THR A 143 52.95 5.36 34.19
C THR A 143 53.93 4.96 33.08
N ARG A 144 53.80 3.75 32.52
CA ARG A 144 54.61 3.27 31.38
C ARG A 144 54.42 4.10 30.09
N LEU A 145 53.69 5.21 30.16
CA LEU A 145 53.42 6.14 29.07
C LEU A 145 54.54 7.17 29.00
N THR A 146 55.37 7.04 27.97
CA THR A 146 56.37 8.04 27.59
C THR A 146 55.69 9.35 27.17
N GLU A 147 56.28 10.50 27.49
CA GLU A 147 55.81 11.83 27.06
C GLU A 147 55.49 11.96 25.55
N PRO A 148 56.27 11.41 24.60
CA PRO A 148 55.87 11.37 23.19
C PRO A 148 54.53 10.64 22.97
N ARG A 149 54.33 9.47 23.60
CA ARG A 149 53.11 8.68 23.44
C ARG A 149 51.87 9.40 23.98
N LYS A 150 52.02 10.21 25.04
CA LYS A 150 50.93 11.06 25.55
C LYS A 150 50.52 12.13 24.53
N LYS A 151 51.50 12.75 23.86
CA LYS A 151 51.25 13.74 22.80
C LYS A 151 50.56 13.11 21.60
N ASP A 152 50.97 11.90 21.21
CA ASP A 152 50.33 11.15 20.12
C ASP A 152 48.88 10.82 20.45
N ILE A 153 48.59 10.30 21.65
CA ILE A 153 47.22 10.02 22.10
C ILE A 153 46.37 11.31 22.10
N ALA A 154 46.93 12.43 22.56
CA ALA A 154 46.25 13.71 22.55
C ALA A 154 45.97 14.21 21.12
N ALA A 155 46.90 14.00 20.19
CA ALA A 155 46.72 14.33 18.78
C ALA A 155 45.63 13.48 18.12
N VAL A 156 45.64 12.15 18.35
CA VAL A 156 44.59 11.24 17.88
C VAL A 156 43.23 11.62 18.45
N GLY A 157 43.15 11.91 19.75
CA GLY A 157 41.90 12.35 20.39
C GLY A 157 41.37 13.67 19.83
N LYS A 158 42.25 14.60 19.45
CA LYS A 158 41.86 15.82 18.72
C LYS A 158 41.37 15.49 17.30
N GLY A 159 42.06 14.61 16.58
CA GLY A 159 41.67 14.16 15.25
C GLY A 159 40.28 13.53 15.22
N TRP A 160 40.00 12.62 16.15
CA TRP A 160 38.67 11.98 16.28
C TRP A 160 37.56 13.00 16.56
N LYS A 161 37.82 14.02 17.39
CA LYS A 161 36.85 15.10 17.63
C LYS A 161 36.58 15.94 16.39
N VAL A 162 37.61 16.29 15.63
CA VAL A 162 37.43 17.04 14.37
C VAL A 162 36.66 16.21 13.36
N GLN A 163 37.00 14.92 13.22
CA GLN A 163 36.29 14.00 12.35
C GLN A 163 34.82 13.88 12.76
N SER A 164 34.52 13.72 14.06
CA SER A 164 33.13 13.63 14.54
C SER A 164 32.33 14.92 14.30
N PHE A 165 32.97 16.09 14.36
CA PHE A 165 32.30 17.33 14.02
C PHE A 165 32.01 17.42 12.54
N ASN A 166 32.95 17.02 11.68
CA ASN A 166 32.73 17.00 10.23
C ASN A 166 31.59 16.05 9.84
N THR A 167 31.56 14.84 10.40
CA THR A 167 30.47 13.89 10.14
C THR A 167 29.12 14.41 10.64
N SER A 168 29.11 15.12 11.78
CA SER A 168 27.89 15.75 12.29
C SER A 168 27.40 16.89 11.38
N VAL A 169 28.32 17.73 10.88
CA VAL A 169 27.98 18.82 9.94
C VAL A 169 27.42 18.24 8.64
N GLU A 170 28.07 17.22 8.08
CA GLU A 170 27.61 16.54 6.87
C GLU A 170 26.24 15.89 7.08
N SER A 171 26.02 15.21 8.21
CA SER A 171 24.72 14.63 8.56
C SER A 171 23.63 15.68 8.67
N ILE A 172 23.90 16.84 9.29
CA ILE A 172 22.94 17.95 9.40
C ILE A 172 22.63 18.53 8.02
N LEU A 173 23.63 18.72 7.16
CA LEU A 173 23.42 19.23 5.80
C LEU A 173 22.59 18.26 4.95
N ASN A 174 22.88 16.96 5.04
CA ASN A 174 22.12 15.90 4.37
C ASN A 174 20.68 15.80 4.93
N ALA A 175 20.48 16.02 6.22
CA ALA A 175 19.14 16.07 6.82
C ALA A 175 18.38 17.33 6.35
N ALA A 176 19.05 18.48 6.26
CA ALA A 176 18.46 19.72 5.80
C ALA A 176 18.00 19.63 4.33
N SER A 177 18.83 19.07 3.44
CA SER A 177 18.45 18.89 2.03
C SER A 177 17.26 17.92 1.85
N ARG A 178 17.22 16.83 2.63
CA ARG A 178 16.07 15.92 2.67
C ARG A 178 14.80 16.61 3.16
N LEU A 179 14.91 17.41 4.23
CA LEU A 179 13.77 18.16 4.75
C LEU A 179 13.29 19.21 3.75
N GLU A 180 14.18 19.85 3.00
CA GLU A 180 13.80 20.80 1.94
C GLU A 180 12.99 20.11 0.84
N THR A 181 13.39 18.92 0.39
CA THR A 181 12.63 18.15 -0.60
C THR A 181 11.26 17.72 -0.08
N GLU A 182 11.17 17.31 1.19
CA GLU A 182 9.90 16.94 1.81
C GLU A 182 8.99 18.15 2.02
N ILE A 183 9.53 19.31 2.43
CA ILE A 183 8.79 20.55 2.54
C ILE A 183 8.20 20.96 1.18
N ALA A 184 8.97 20.85 0.10
CA ALA A 184 8.48 21.17 -1.25
C ALA A 184 7.34 20.23 -1.70
N ALA A 185 7.42 18.95 -1.36
CA ALA A 185 6.36 18.00 -1.63
C ALA A 185 5.11 18.28 -0.76
N GLU A 186 5.32 18.63 0.51
CA GLU A 186 4.27 18.95 1.47
C GLU A 186 3.54 20.24 1.09
N THR A 187 4.25 21.26 0.60
CA THR A 187 3.63 22.50 0.10
C THR A 187 2.68 22.23 -1.06
N LYS A 188 3.08 21.39 -2.04
CA LYS A 188 2.21 21.01 -3.16
C LYS A 188 0.97 20.25 -2.69
N TYR A 189 1.15 19.35 -1.73
CA TYR A 189 0.05 18.58 -1.14
C TYR A 189 -0.97 19.50 -0.44
N TRP A 190 -0.52 20.41 0.43
CA TRP A 190 -1.41 21.35 1.12
C TRP A 190 -2.07 22.34 0.16
N GLU A 191 -1.39 22.79 -0.90
CA GLU A 191 -1.99 23.60 -1.95
C GLU A 191 -3.17 22.90 -2.61
N ALA A 192 -3.04 21.60 -2.92
CA ALA A 192 -4.13 20.79 -3.48
C ALA A 192 -5.31 20.64 -2.51
N ILE A 193 -5.04 20.43 -1.21
CA ILE A 193 -6.09 20.36 -0.18
C ILE A 193 -6.81 21.70 -0.04
N LEU A 194 -6.06 22.81 -0.03
CA LEU A 194 -6.63 24.15 0.03
C LEU A 194 -7.51 24.44 -1.19
N ALA A 195 -7.16 23.94 -2.38
CA ALA A 195 -8.01 24.06 -3.57
C ALA A 195 -9.34 23.33 -3.38
N VAL A 196 -9.33 22.13 -2.79
CA VAL A 196 -10.54 21.36 -2.47
C VAL A 196 -11.41 22.06 -1.42
N ASP A 197 -10.81 22.59 -0.35
CA ASP A 197 -11.55 23.32 0.69
C ASP A 197 -12.15 24.64 0.15
N LYS A 198 -11.40 25.37 -0.69
CA LYS A 198 -11.90 26.59 -1.38
C LYS A 198 -13.11 26.31 -2.28
N LYS A 199 -13.24 25.09 -2.82
CA LYS A 199 -14.41 24.65 -3.59
C LYS A 199 -15.60 24.23 -2.72
N GLY A 200 -15.47 24.26 -1.40
CA GLY A 200 -16.54 23.99 -0.44
C GLY A 200 -16.70 22.51 -0.07
N TRP A 201 -15.71 21.67 -0.37
CA TRP A 201 -15.71 20.27 0.06
C TRP A 201 -15.37 20.16 1.53
N LYS A 202 -16.08 19.28 2.25
CA LYS A 202 -15.85 19.09 3.69
C LYS A 202 -14.68 18.15 3.92
N THR A 203 -13.60 18.66 4.50
CA THR A 203 -12.48 17.84 4.99
C THR A 203 -12.71 17.37 6.42
N CYS A 204 -12.39 16.12 6.74
CA CYS A 204 -12.44 15.57 8.10
C CYS A 204 -11.29 14.61 8.36
N LYS A 205 -10.92 14.41 9.63
CA LYS A 205 -9.93 13.39 10.01
C LYS A 205 -10.51 11.98 9.84
N LEU A 206 -9.71 11.04 9.35
CA LEU A 206 -10.15 9.67 9.17
C LEU A 206 -10.28 8.95 10.54
N PRO A 207 -11.31 8.12 10.78
CA PRO A 207 -11.45 7.41 12.05
C PRO A 207 -10.32 6.40 12.33
N GLN A 208 -9.83 5.73 11.28
CA GLN A 208 -8.76 4.72 11.38
C GLN A 208 -7.36 5.36 11.37
N GLU A 209 -7.20 6.49 10.68
CA GLU A 209 -5.92 7.21 10.53
C GLU A 209 -6.08 8.67 10.97
N GLN A 210 -5.81 8.96 12.25
CA GLN A 210 -6.02 10.31 12.80
C GLN A 210 -5.11 11.39 12.21
N HIS A 211 -3.97 10.98 11.65
CA HIS A 211 -2.98 11.87 11.03
C HIS A 211 -3.29 12.17 9.56
N THR A 212 -4.21 11.42 8.95
CA THR A 212 -4.60 11.58 7.54
C THR A 212 -5.90 12.37 7.45
N LEU A 213 -5.93 13.37 6.56
CA LEU A 213 -7.16 14.07 6.21
C LEU A 213 -7.93 13.28 5.16
N GLY A 214 -9.25 13.34 5.24
CA GLY A 214 -10.15 12.79 4.25
C GLY A 214 -11.16 13.82 3.77
N VAL A 215 -11.70 13.58 2.58
CA VAL A 215 -12.76 14.42 2.01
C VAL A 215 -14.05 13.63 2.03
N ARG A 216 -15.11 14.26 2.54
CA ARG A 216 -16.48 13.75 2.42
C ARG A 216 -17.09 14.31 1.16
N PHE A 217 -17.32 13.44 0.20
CA PHE A 217 -17.80 13.83 -1.13
C PHE A 217 -19.23 13.38 -1.43
N GLY A 218 -19.75 12.37 -0.73
CA GLY A 218 -21.14 11.91 -0.92
C GLY A 218 -22.16 12.63 -0.04
N PHE A 219 -23.41 12.24 -0.24
CA PHE A 219 -24.57 12.88 0.39
C PHE A 219 -24.86 12.28 1.76
N PHE A 220 -25.16 13.12 2.75
CA PHE A 220 -25.57 12.66 4.08
C PHE A 220 -26.95 11.98 4.06
N ASP A 221 -27.80 12.34 3.10
CA ASP A 221 -29.18 11.85 2.98
C ASP A 221 -29.31 10.64 2.05
N ALA A 222 -28.19 10.17 1.51
CA ALA A 222 -28.07 8.91 0.80
C ALA A 222 -28.43 7.73 1.70
N ALA A 223 -28.69 6.57 1.09
CA ALA A 223 -28.89 5.34 1.83
C ALA A 223 -27.67 5.04 2.76
N PRO A 224 -27.89 4.48 3.97
CA PRO A 224 -26.83 4.30 4.97
C PRO A 224 -25.58 3.56 4.46
N ALA A 225 -25.76 2.63 3.51
CA ALA A 225 -24.66 1.89 2.88
C ALA A 225 -23.69 2.81 2.12
N PHE A 226 -24.20 3.86 1.47
CA PHE A 226 -23.40 4.80 0.67
C PHE A 226 -22.91 6.00 1.46
N SER A 227 -23.67 6.45 2.47
CA SER A 227 -23.22 7.50 3.39
C SER A 227 -21.89 7.14 4.06
N ASN A 228 -21.69 5.86 4.43
CA ASN A 228 -20.45 5.41 5.06
C ASN A 228 -19.28 5.22 4.07
N ARG A 229 -19.58 4.89 2.81
CA ARG A 229 -18.58 4.74 1.72
C ARG A 229 -18.12 6.07 1.12
N SER A 230 -18.81 7.17 1.44
CA SER A 230 -18.60 8.50 0.87
C SER A 230 -17.42 9.31 1.44
N LEU A 231 -16.45 8.62 2.06
CA LEU A 231 -15.26 9.19 2.69
C LEU A 231 -14.02 8.62 2.00
N ALA A 232 -13.21 9.47 1.38
CA ALA A 232 -11.92 9.10 0.82
C ALA A 232 -10.79 9.76 1.62
N ALA A 233 -9.68 9.04 1.79
CA ALA A 233 -8.47 9.60 2.38
C ALA A 233 -7.71 10.42 1.32
N LEU A 234 -7.19 11.57 1.71
CA LEU A 234 -6.27 12.36 0.92
C LEU A 234 -4.87 11.88 1.23
N ARG A 235 -4.21 11.26 0.25
CA ARG A 235 -2.85 10.73 0.42
C ARG A 235 -1.88 11.45 -0.50
N ARG A 236 -0.63 11.52 -0.05
CA ARG A 236 0.48 12.18 -0.73
C ARG A 236 1.33 11.12 -1.44
N GLN A 237 1.65 11.36 -2.70
CA GLN A 237 2.67 10.61 -3.44
C GLN A 237 4.07 11.21 -3.14
N PRO A 238 5.19 10.47 -3.30
CA PRO A 238 6.55 11.01 -3.14
C PRO A 238 6.79 12.37 -3.82
N ASP A 239 6.20 12.60 -5.00
CA ASP A 239 6.35 13.84 -5.78
C ASP A 239 5.60 15.06 -5.19
N GLY A 240 4.79 14.86 -4.15
CA GLY A 240 3.94 15.86 -3.52
C GLY A 240 2.55 15.99 -4.14
N THR A 241 2.23 15.21 -5.17
CA THR A 241 0.89 15.13 -5.75
C THR A 241 -0.08 14.47 -4.76
N ALA A 242 -1.25 15.09 -4.60
CA ALA A 242 -2.32 14.55 -3.78
C ALA A 242 -3.21 13.64 -4.63
N TYR A 243 -3.52 12.44 -4.14
CA TYR A 243 -4.49 11.54 -4.76
C TYR A 243 -5.58 11.14 -3.76
N LEU A 244 -6.73 10.72 -4.30
CA LEU A 244 -7.83 10.21 -3.50
C LEU A 244 -7.70 8.70 -3.33
N ASP A 245 -7.64 8.27 -2.08
CA ASP A 245 -7.68 6.86 -1.74
C ASP A 245 -9.10 6.47 -1.29
N HIS A 246 -9.75 5.64 -2.10
CA HIS A 246 -11.08 5.11 -1.86
C HIS A 246 -11.10 3.90 -0.91
N GLY A 247 -9.93 3.46 -0.42
CA GLY A 247 -9.79 2.33 0.48
C GLY A 247 -10.17 1.01 -0.19
N ALA A 248 -11.03 0.22 0.47
CA ALA A 248 -11.53 -1.05 -0.04
C ALA A 248 -12.63 -0.92 -1.11
N ALA A 249 -13.05 0.30 -1.45
CA ALA A 249 -14.02 0.52 -2.50
C ALA A 249 -13.34 0.49 -3.88
N ASP A 250 -14.02 -0.09 -4.87
CA ASP A 250 -13.59 -0.03 -6.27
C ASP A 250 -13.33 1.44 -6.66
N PRO A 251 -12.11 1.77 -7.14
CA PRO A 251 -11.80 3.13 -7.57
C PRO A 251 -12.36 3.45 -8.96
N THR A 252 -12.83 2.44 -9.68
CA THR A 252 -13.39 2.61 -11.03
C THR A 252 -14.76 3.29 -10.92
N PRO A 253 -14.92 4.49 -11.48
CA PRO A 253 -16.21 5.17 -11.46
C PRO A 253 -17.15 4.40 -12.37
N LYS A 254 -18.39 4.20 -11.92
CA LYS A 254 -19.45 3.50 -12.65
C LYS A 254 -20.60 4.45 -12.90
N ARG A 255 -21.36 4.21 -13.97
CA ARG A 255 -22.55 4.99 -14.35
C ARG A 255 -23.67 4.09 -14.84
N VAL A 256 -24.91 4.47 -14.54
CA VAL A 256 -26.08 3.78 -15.09
C VAL A 256 -26.28 4.20 -16.55
N LEU A 257 -26.13 3.24 -17.46
CA LEU A 257 -26.45 3.38 -18.87
C LEU A 257 -27.90 3.00 -19.12
N ILE A 258 -28.48 3.70 -20.09
CA ILE A 258 -29.87 3.55 -20.50
C ILE A 258 -29.89 3.28 -22.00
N HIS A 259 -30.47 2.15 -22.37
CA HIS A 259 -30.71 1.79 -23.77
C HIS A 259 -32.22 1.64 -24.00
N ILE A 260 -32.69 2.14 -25.14
CA ILE A 260 -34.07 2.02 -25.58
C ILE A 260 -34.08 1.11 -26.79
N GLU A 261 -34.72 -0.03 -26.64
CA GLU A 261 -34.87 -1.05 -27.66
C GLU A 261 -36.29 -0.98 -28.23
N THR A 262 -36.43 -0.87 -29.56
CA THR A 262 -37.71 -0.99 -30.26
C THR A 262 -37.60 -2.13 -31.26
N ASP A 263 -38.51 -3.10 -31.18
CA ASP A 263 -38.57 -4.28 -32.05
C ASP A 263 -37.24 -5.06 -32.19
N GLY A 264 -36.46 -5.13 -31.11
CA GLY A 264 -35.17 -5.85 -31.09
C GLY A 264 -33.95 -5.01 -31.48
N ILE A 265 -34.13 -3.73 -31.81
CA ILE A 265 -33.05 -2.84 -32.26
C ILE A 265 -32.86 -1.71 -31.24
N ILE A 266 -31.60 -1.42 -30.90
CA ILE A 266 -31.28 -0.29 -30.00
C ILE A 266 -31.51 1.03 -30.74
N THR A 267 -32.65 1.64 -30.46
CA THR A 267 -33.14 2.90 -31.04
C THR A 267 -32.70 4.16 -30.30
N GLY A 268 -32.24 4.03 -29.06
CA GLY A 268 -31.72 5.15 -28.27
C GLY A 268 -30.68 4.68 -27.24
N ALA A 269 -29.66 5.48 -26.99
CA ALA A 269 -28.66 5.24 -25.95
C ALA A 269 -28.24 6.54 -25.25
N LEU A 270 -27.94 6.44 -23.96
CA LEU A 270 -27.33 7.55 -23.23
C LEU A 270 -25.91 7.79 -23.75
N ALA A 271 -25.57 9.07 -23.98
CA ALA A 271 -24.24 9.45 -24.44
C ALA A 271 -23.14 8.96 -23.47
N PRO A 272 -22.05 8.36 -23.98
CA PRO A 272 -20.95 7.92 -23.14
C PRO A 272 -20.28 9.13 -22.49
N GLU A 273 -20.16 9.12 -21.16
CA GLU A 273 -19.36 10.12 -20.46
C GLU A 273 -17.90 9.67 -20.44
N THR A 274 -17.02 10.51 -20.96
CA THR A 274 -15.58 10.26 -20.88
C THR A 274 -15.12 10.52 -19.46
N SER A 275 -14.40 9.55 -18.90
CA SER A 275 -13.74 9.75 -17.62
C SER A 275 -12.70 10.86 -17.71
N ALA A 276 -12.68 11.76 -16.73
CA ALA A 276 -11.58 12.70 -16.56
C ALA A 276 -10.26 11.93 -16.36
N LEU A 277 -9.18 12.39 -16.99
CA LEU A 277 -7.86 11.75 -16.90
C LEU A 277 -7.38 11.73 -15.44
N ASP A 278 -6.65 10.72 -15.01
CA ASP A 278 -6.19 10.61 -13.61
C ASP A 278 -5.19 11.72 -13.20
N SER A 279 -4.66 12.48 -14.17
CA SER A 279 -3.88 13.72 -13.98
C SER A 279 -4.73 14.97 -13.73
N SER A 280 -6.05 14.81 -13.62
CA SER A 280 -6.97 15.91 -13.34
C SER A 280 -6.72 16.52 -11.95
N PRO A 281 -7.03 17.81 -11.74
CA PRO A 281 -6.88 18.43 -10.43
C PRO A 281 -7.72 17.66 -9.39
N LEU A 282 -7.22 17.59 -8.16
CA LEU A 282 -7.80 16.80 -7.06
C LEU A 282 -9.32 17.02 -6.90
N GLU A 283 -9.77 18.26 -7.03
CA GLU A 283 -11.18 18.67 -7.04
C GLU A 283 -12.06 17.97 -8.08
N ALA A 284 -11.54 17.71 -9.28
CA ALA A 284 -12.26 17.01 -10.33
C ALA A 284 -12.37 15.52 -10.01
N LEU A 285 -11.33 14.96 -9.37
CA LEU A 285 -11.36 13.59 -8.85
C LEU A 285 -12.40 13.45 -7.72
N VAL A 286 -12.54 14.46 -6.85
CA VAL A 286 -13.58 14.48 -5.80
C VAL A 286 -14.98 14.54 -6.41
N LEU A 287 -15.19 15.37 -7.42
CA LEU A 287 -16.46 15.43 -8.17
C LEU A 287 -16.78 14.09 -8.83
N ARG A 288 -15.80 13.46 -9.47
CA ARG A 288 -15.92 12.16 -10.13
C ARG A 288 -16.32 11.08 -9.12
N ALA A 289 -15.66 11.03 -7.98
CA ALA A 289 -15.96 10.10 -6.90
C ALA A 289 -17.41 10.28 -6.37
N ARG A 290 -17.86 11.53 -6.23
CA ARG A 290 -19.24 11.84 -5.85
C ARG A 290 -20.25 11.34 -6.86
N ASN A 291 -20.03 11.60 -8.15
CA ASN A 291 -20.94 11.17 -9.20
C ASN A 291 -21.00 9.64 -9.28
N ALA A 292 -19.85 8.95 -9.15
CA ALA A 292 -19.80 7.50 -9.12
C ALA A 292 -20.60 6.90 -7.95
N VAL A 293 -20.45 7.43 -6.73
CA VAL A 293 -21.22 6.95 -5.58
C VAL A 293 -22.72 7.22 -5.74
N PHE A 294 -23.10 8.34 -6.38
CA PHE A 294 -24.49 8.65 -6.68
C PHE A 294 -25.10 7.64 -7.69
N GLU A 295 -24.35 7.27 -8.72
CA GLU A 295 -24.77 6.29 -9.73
C GLU A 295 -24.84 4.86 -9.16
N GLU A 296 -23.90 4.47 -8.30
CA GLU A 296 -23.98 3.19 -7.59
C GLU A 296 -25.18 3.14 -6.64
N GLU A 297 -25.51 4.24 -5.96
CA GLU A 297 -26.72 4.35 -5.14
C GLU A 297 -27.97 4.22 -6.00
N LEU A 298 -28.01 4.93 -7.13
CA LEU A 298 -29.11 4.86 -8.09
C LEU A 298 -29.34 3.41 -8.54
N TRP A 299 -28.28 2.71 -8.94
CA TRP A 299 -28.36 1.32 -9.35
C TRP A 299 -28.84 0.39 -8.23
N GLN A 300 -28.36 0.57 -7.00
CA GLN A 300 -28.80 -0.25 -5.88
C GLN A 300 -30.29 -0.03 -5.59
N GLU A 301 -30.77 1.22 -5.59
CA GLU A 301 -32.16 1.53 -5.30
C GLU A 301 -33.09 1.10 -6.44
N LEU A 302 -32.67 1.23 -7.71
CA LEU A 302 -33.36 0.66 -8.87
C LEU A 302 -33.55 -0.85 -8.72
N ASN A 303 -32.49 -1.58 -8.34
CA ASN A 303 -32.57 -3.01 -8.08
C ASN A 303 -33.50 -3.35 -6.90
N ARG A 304 -33.53 -2.53 -5.85
CA ARG A 304 -34.43 -2.74 -4.71
C ARG A 304 -35.89 -2.53 -5.11
N GLU A 305 -36.18 -1.51 -5.91
CA GLU A 305 -37.52 -1.23 -6.40
C GLU A 305 -37.99 -2.25 -7.44
N ALA A 306 -37.13 -2.65 -8.40
CA ALA A 306 -37.45 -3.61 -9.45
C ALA A 306 -37.97 -4.93 -8.88
N ARG A 307 -37.41 -5.41 -7.76
CA ARG A 307 -37.91 -6.60 -7.03
C ARG A 307 -39.36 -6.46 -6.56
N THR A 308 -39.83 -5.25 -6.28
CA THR A 308 -41.22 -4.96 -5.87
C THR A 308 -42.15 -4.73 -7.06
N LEU A 309 -41.60 -4.46 -8.24
CA LEU A 309 -42.34 -4.09 -9.45
C LEU A 309 -42.49 -5.23 -10.46
N ALA A 310 -42.31 -6.50 -10.05
CA ALA A 310 -42.50 -7.66 -10.93
C ALA A 310 -43.90 -7.69 -11.60
N ASN A 311 -44.91 -7.11 -10.95
CA ASN A 311 -46.28 -7.01 -11.48
C ASN A 311 -46.45 -5.92 -12.56
N HIS A 312 -45.50 -4.99 -12.69
CA HIS A 312 -45.54 -3.85 -13.61
C HIS A 312 -44.55 -4.06 -14.76
N SER A 313 -44.49 -5.27 -15.31
CA SER A 313 -43.65 -5.67 -16.46
C SER A 313 -42.14 -5.41 -16.34
N VAL A 314 -41.62 -5.10 -15.14
CA VAL A 314 -40.18 -4.98 -14.86
C VAL A 314 -39.58 -6.36 -14.64
N ARG A 315 -38.57 -6.72 -15.42
CA ARG A 315 -37.81 -7.98 -15.27
C ARG A 315 -36.33 -7.68 -15.04
N MET A 316 -35.77 -8.29 -14.01
CA MET A 316 -34.34 -8.31 -13.77
C MET A 316 -33.74 -9.56 -14.41
N THR A 317 -32.75 -9.39 -15.28
CA THR A 317 -32.00 -10.48 -15.90
C THR A 317 -30.52 -10.29 -15.58
N GLY A 318 -30.03 -10.93 -14.50
CA GLY A 318 -28.65 -10.79 -14.05
C GLY A 318 -28.32 -9.34 -13.66
N ASP A 319 -27.45 -8.71 -14.45
CA ASP A 319 -26.93 -7.34 -14.26
C ASP A 319 -27.72 -6.26 -15.05
N GLU A 320 -28.86 -6.62 -15.63
CA GLU A 320 -29.68 -5.73 -16.45
C GLU A 320 -31.12 -5.67 -15.94
N ILE A 321 -31.67 -4.45 -15.86
CA ILE A 321 -33.09 -4.22 -15.56
C ILE A 321 -33.78 -3.87 -16.87
N SER A 322 -34.73 -4.71 -17.27
CA SER A 322 -35.58 -4.50 -18.44
C SER A 322 -36.98 -4.06 -18.00
N CYS A 323 -37.47 -2.95 -18.56
CA CYS A 323 -38.82 -2.44 -18.34
C CYS A 323 -39.57 -2.44 -19.67
N GLN A 324 -40.67 -3.19 -19.77
CA GLN A 324 -41.51 -3.20 -20.96
C GLN A 324 -42.50 -2.03 -20.87
N LEU A 325 -42.34 -1.04 -21.74
CA LEU A 325 -43.19 0.16 -21.81
C LEU A 325 -44.40 -0.14 -22.72
N THR A 326 -44.13 -0.34 -24.00
CA THR A 326 -45.11 -0.81 -25.01
C THR A 326 -44.74 -2.22 -25.49
N PRO A 327 -45.62 -2.97 -26.19
CA PRO A 327 -45.27 -4.32 -26.67
C PRO A 327 -44.07 -4.33 -27.62
N SER A 328 -43.81 -3.21 -28.33
CA SER A 328 -42.67 -3.00 -29.22
C SER A 328 -41.43 -2.42 -28.53
N THR A 329 -41.58 -1.68 -27.42
CA THR A 329 -40.50 -0.85 -26.85
C THR A 329 -40.13 -1.27 -25.42
N ARG A 330 -38.82 -1.43 -25.19
CA ARG A 330 -38.22 -1.83 -23.92
C ARG A 330 -37.12 -0.86 -23.50
N ILE A 331 -37.06 -0.58 -22.21
CA ILE A 331 -35.98 0.18 -21.60
C ILE A 331 -35.05 -0.81 -20.90
N LEU A 332 -33.77 -0.69 -21.16
CA LEU A 332 -32.71 -1.50 -20.60
C LEU A 332 -31.78 -0.61 -19.77
N LEU A 333 -31.58 -0.98 -18.50
CA LEU A 333 -30.73 -0.25 -17.56
C LEU A 333 -29.60 -1.16 -17.10
N ARG A 334 -28.36 -0.65 -17.14
CA ARG A 334 -27.16 -1.39 -16.72
C ARG A 334 -26.16 -0.46 -16.05
N LEU A 335 -25.45 -0.95 -15.02
CA LEU A 335 -24.30 -0.25 -14.45
C LEU A 335 -23.01 -0.65 -15.17
N GLU A 336 -22.31 0.30 -15.77
CA GLU A 336 -21.04 0.04 -16.47
C GLU A 336 -19.92 0.96 -15.94
N PRO A 337 -18.67 0.49 -15.82
CA PRO A 337 -17.53 1.37 -15.52
C PRO A 337 -17.31 2.40 -16.62
N LEU A 338 -16.95 3.63 -16.25
CA LEU A 338 -16.53 4.65 -17.21
C LEU A 338 -15.20 4.24 -17.83
N SER A 339 -15.16 4.14 -19.15
CA SER A 339 -13.93 3.95 -19.92
C SER A 339 -13.06 5.21 -19.87
N THR A 340 -11.76 5.01 -19.61
CA THR A 340 -10.73 6.07 -19.65
C THR A 340 -10.35 6.45 -21.08
N SER A 341 -10.56 5.55 -22.04
CA SER A 341 -10.42 5.84 -23.47
C SER A 341 -11.69 6.49 -24.00
N ALA A 342 -11.56 7.71 -24.54
CA ALA A 342 -12.59 8.26 -25.41
C ALA A 342 -12.78 7.28 -26.57
N SER A 343 -13.98 6.71 -26.71
CA SER A 343 -14.33 5.97 -27.91
C SER A 343 -14.17 6.90 -29.11
N THR A 344 -13.22 6.60 -30.00
CA THR A 344 -12.91 7.39 -31.21
C THR A 344 -14.06 7.43 -32.22
N THR A 345 -15.12 6.68 -31.98
CA THR A 345 -16.36 6.71 -32.73
C THR A 345 -17.38 7.57 -31.99
N THR A 346 -17.67 8.76 -32.52
CA THR A 346 -18.91 9.47 -32.17
C THR A 346 -20.07 8.56 -32.57
N PRO A 347 -20.90 8.08 -31.64
CA PRO A 347 -22.06 7.29 -32.01
C PRO A 347 -22.96 8.12 -32.93
N GLU A 348 -23.44 7.53 -34.02
CA GLU A 348 -24.42 8.19 -34.89
C GLU A 348 -25.66 8.54 -34.06
N PRO A 349 -26.22 9.76 -34.21
CA PRO A 349 -27.38 10.18 -33.46
C PRO A 349 -28.56 9.27 -33.78
N ARG A 350 -29.11 8.63 -32.74
CA ARG A 350 -30.25 7.72 -32.87
C ARG A 350 -31.53 8.47 -32.56
N ALA A 351 -32.64 7.98 -33.12
CA ALA A 351 -33.94 8.65 -33.03
C ALA A 351 -34.46 8.83 -31.59
N HIS A 352 -34.06 7.99 -30.63
CA HIS A 352 -34.57 7.99 -29.25
C HIS A 352 -33.51 8.40 -28.20
N ASP A 353 -32.39 9.02 -28.60
CA ASP A 353 -31.34 9.46 -27.67
C ASP A 353 -31.82 10.55 -26.70
N ASP A 354 -32.70 11.44 -27.17
CA ASP A 354 -33.34 12.47 -26.34
C ASP A 354 -34.18 11.86 -25.21
N ILE A 355 -34.89 10.75 -25.52
CA ILE A 355 -35.72 10.03 -24.55
C ILE A 355 -34.83 9.34 -23.51
N ALA A 356 -33.72 8.71 -23.95
CA ALA A 356 -32.76 8.09 -23.03
C ALA A 356 -32.12 9.13 -22.08
N THR A 357 -31.81 10.32 -22.60
CA THR A 357 -31.28 11.45 -21.82
C THR A 357 -32.32 12.01 -20.86
N MET A 358 -33.57 12.14 -21.30
CA MET A 358 -34.66 12.58 -20.43
C MET A 358 -34.91 11.58 -19.30
N LEU A 359 -34.88 10.28 -19.59
CA LEU A 359 -35.10 9.24 -18.59
C LEU A 359 -33.96 9.19 -17.58
N SER A 360 -32.70 9.38 -18.01
CA SER A 360 -31.57 9.49 -17.08
C SER A 360 -31.77 10.69 -16.15
N LEU A 361 -32.07 11.88 -16.69
CA LEU A 361 -32.32 13.07 -15.88
C LEU A 361 -33.49 12.90 -14.91
N ALA A 362 -34.58 12.26 -15.35
CA ALA A 362 -35.72 11.96 -14.50
C ALA A 362 -35.33 11.06 -13.32
N LEU A 363 -34.60 9.97 -13.56
CA LEU A 363 -34.10 9.07 -12.52
C LEU A 363 -33.20 9.79 -11.51
N HIS A 364 -32.32 10.68 -11.99
CA HIS A 364 -31.45 11.49 -11.13
C HIS A 364 -32.25 12.47 -10.26
N LEU A 365 -33.29 13.08 -10.83
CA LEU A 365 -34.19 13.98 -10.10
C LEU A 365 -35.01 13.23 -9.05
N GLU A 366 -35.51 12.04 -9.36
CA GLU A 366 -36.26 11.21 -8.41
C GLU A 366 -35.39 10.73 -7.24
N LEU A 367 -34.13 10.34 -7.50
CA LEU A 367 -33.20 10.01 -6.42
C LEU A 367 -32.89 11.23 -5.55
N SER A 368 -32.69 12.40 -6.17
CA SER A 368 -32.50 13.66 -5.45
C SER A 368 -33.74 14.04 -4.61
N TYR A 369 -34.94 13.75 -5.11
CA TYR A 369 -36.19 13.93 -4.37
C TYR A 369 -36.29 12.96 -3.19
N ALA A 370 -35.90 11.70 -3.37
CA ALA A 370 -35.82 10.71 -2.28
C ALA A 370 -34.84 11.15 -1.18
N HIS A 371 -33.67 11.71 -1.54
CA HIS A 371 -32.74 12.30 -0.57
C HIS A 371 -33.37 13.44 0.23
N ARG A 372 -34.11 14.36 -0.42
CA ARG A 372 -34.86 15.41 0.30
C ARG A 372 -35.91 14.82 1.24
N GLN A 373 -36.58 13.74 0.85
CA GLN A 373 -37.54 13.06 1.72
C GLN A 373 -36.86 12.45 2.94
N ASN A 374 -35.68 11.84 2.78
CA ASN A 374 -34.87 11.33 3.88
C ASN A 374 -34.43 12.45 4.82
N GLN A 375 -33.96 13.57 4.26
CA GLN A 375 -33.59 14.74 5.03
C GLN A 375 -34.77 15.22 5.89
N ARG A 376 -35.96 15.36 5.30
CA ARG A 376 -37.19 15.74 6.03
C ARG A 376 -37.50 14.76 7.16
N ARG A 377 -37.45 13.45 6.90
CA ARG A 377 -37.68 12.41 7.91
C ARG A 377 -36.66 12.48 9.07
N ARG A 378 -35.42 12.85 8.79
CA ARG A 378 -34.37 13.01 9.82
C ARG A 378 -34.50 14.28 10.64
N THR A 379 -34.99 15.36 10.03
CA THR A 379 -35.25 16.63 10.74
C THR A 379 -36.49 16.57 11.64
N GLN A 380 -37.40 15.65 11.36
CA GLN A 380 -38.59 15.44 12.18
C GLN A 380 -38.22 14.71 13.49
N PRO A 381 -38.95 14.98 14.59
CA PRO A 381 -38.72 14.26 15.84
C PRO A 381 -38.87 12.76 15.61
N PRO A 382 -37.99 11.94 16.21
CA PRO A 382 -38.03 10.51 15.99
C PRO A 382 -39.39 9.96 16.47
N PRO A 383 -40.03 9.06 15.70
CA PRO A 383 -41.21 8.38 16.17
C PRO A 383 -40.90 7.59 17.46
N PRO A 384 -41.91 7.34 18.30
CA PRO A 384 -41.73 6.67 19.59
C PRO A 384 -40.96 5.36 19.45
N ILE A 385 -40.11 5.06 20.42
CA ILE A 385 -39.26 3.87 20.42
C ILE A 385 -40.18 2.63 20.43
N SER A 386 -40.23 1.91 19.30
CA SER A 386 -40.90 0.63 19.17
C SER A 386 -39.88 -0.50 19.15
N SER A 387 -40.25 -1.68 19.66
CA SER A 387 -39.43 -2.89 19.58
C SER A 387 -39.28 -3.44 18.15
N ALA A 388 -40.19 -3.09 17.23
CA ALA A 388 -40.12 -3.51 15.84
C ALA A 388 -39.05 -2.72 15.06
N PRO A 389 -38.23 -3.39 14.23
CA PRO A 389 -37.29 -2.72 13.33
C PRO A 389 -38.05 -1.84 12.34
N ARG A 390 -37.54 -0.63 12.10
CA ARG A 390 -38.18 0.31 11.16
C ARG A 390 -38.11 -0.26 9.73
N PRO A 391 -39.24 -0.40 9.02
CA PRO A 391 -39.19 -0.79 7.61
C PRO A 391 -38.54 0.32 6.79
N ASN A 392 -37.57 -0.04 5.95
CA ASN A 392 -36.95 0.87 4.99
C ASN A 392 -37.47 0.53 3.58
N PRO A 393 -38.61 1.11 3.15
CA PRO A 393 -39.16 0.82 1.83
C PRO A 393 -38.19 1.29 0.74
N PRO A 394 -38.13 0.61 -0.43
CA PRO A 394 -37.36 1.10 -1.56
C PRO A 394 -37.89 2.46 -2.01
N TYR A 395 -37.02 3.29 -2.59
CA TYR A 395 -37.45 4.52 -3.23
C TYR A 395 -38.31 4.21 -4.46
N ALA A 396 -39.25 5.10 -4.75
CA ALA A 396 -40.11 4.99 -5.93
C ALA A 396 -39.47 5.77 -7.08
N LEU A 397 -38.54 5.16 -7.80
CA LEU A 397 -37.78 5.74 -8.91
C LEU A 397 -38.41 5.37 -10.27
N LEU A 398 -38.72 4.09 -10.47
CA LEU A 398 -39.32 3.54 -11.69
C LEU A 398 -40.84 3.67 -11.70
N ARG A 399 -41.49 3.55 -10.54
CA ARG A 399 -42.96 3.59 -10.45
C ARG A 399 -43.57 4.87 -11.03
N PRO A 400 -43.05 6.09 -10.79
CA PRO A 400 -43.58 7.31 -11.41
C PRO A 400 -43.43 7.31 -12.93
N LEU A 401 -42.34 6.73 -13.46
CA LEU A 401 -42.07 6.66 -14.90
C LEU A 401 -43.04 5.70 -15.61
N LEU A 402 -43.33 4.55 -14.99
CA LEU A 402 -44.27 3.56 -15.52
C LEU A 402 -45.74 4.00 -15.37
N ALA A 403 -46.03 4.95 -14.48
CA ALA A 403 -47.38 5.45 -14.24
C ALA A 403 -47.78 6.59 -15.17
N TYR A 404 -46.83 7.18 -15.92
CA TYR A 404 -47.06 8.28 -16.85
C TYR A 404 -47.44 7.80 -18.27
N GLU A 405 -47.70 6.49 -18.42
CA GLU A 405 -48.29 5.90 -19.63
C GLU A 405 -49.81 6.07 -19.71
#